data_AF-A0A8J2LK48-F1
#
_entry.id   AF-A0A8J2LK48-F1
#
_cell.length_a   1.000
_cell.length_b   1.000
_cell.length_c   1.000
_cell.angle_alpha   90.00
_cell.angle_beta   90.00
_cell.angle_gamma   90.00
#
_symmetry.space_group_name_H-M   'P 1'
#
loop_
_entity.id
_entity.type
_entity.pdbx_description
1 polymer ?
#
loop_
_entity_poly.entity_id
_entity_poly.type
_entity_poly.pdbx_seq_one_letter_code
_entity_poly.pdbx_strand_id
1 'polypeptide(L)'
;CVRGNKFLLAVESPVFRKMLFETDMLEKSTGVITVPKEIPSEALTTFVKLCQNQCYEKFNHNNIQNLLHVLSLTHMYQAERVKDICIMVIMAVNNRSMEIEIAVKLLSAAGLYNIPDFRVRAFEWMKWRSETPQGKDEVLEFLKTAA
;
A
#
# COMPACT_ATOMS: atom_id res chain seq x y z
N CYS A 1 -4.65 4.01 -18.16
CA CYS A 1 -4.14 2.67 -18.57
C CYS A 1 -2.65 2.62 -18.28
N VAL A 2 -2.17 1.58 -17.60
CA VAL A 2 -0.75 1.38 -17.25
C VAL A 2 -0.24 0.19 -18.05
N ARG A 3 0.93 0.33 -18.68
CA ARG A 3 1.56 -0.77 -19.43
C ARG A 3 2.49 -1.55 -18.52
N GLY A 4 2.47 -2.87 -18.64
CA GLY A 4 3.35 -3.78 -17.92
C GLY A 4 3.89 -4.89 -18.83
N ASN A 5 5.00 -5.50 -18.42
CA ASN A 5 5.59 -6.64 -19.10
C ASN A 5 5.00 -7.92 -18.49
N LYS A 6 4.32 -8.74 -19.31
CA LYS A 6 3.61 -9.94 -18.86
C LYS A 6 4.51 -10.90 -18.07
N PHE A 7 5.74 -11.13 -18.56
CA PHE A 7 6.67 -12.07 -17.91
C PHE A 7 7.12 -11.56 -16.55
N LEU A 8 7.52 -10.29 -16.44
CA LEU A 8 7.95 -9.72 -15.17
C LEU A 8 6.81 -9.71 -14.14
N LEU A 9 5.59 -9.35 -14.57
CA LEU A 9 4.42 -9.41 -13.70
C LEU A 9 4.13 -10.85 -13.22
N ALA A 10 4.25 -11.85 -14.08
CA ALA A 10 4.03 -13.26 -13.73
C ALA A 10 5.15 -13.91 -12.91
N VAL A 11 6.37 -13.36 -12.98
CA VAL A 11 7.45 -13.73 -12.06
C VAL A 11 7.13 -13.23 -10.66
N GLU A 12 6.69 -11.97 -10.57
CA GLU A 12 6.40 -11.31 -9.29
C GLU A 12 5.13 -11.83 -8.61
N SER A 13 4.11 -12.22 -9.39
CA SER A 13 2.79 -12.53 -8.86
C SER A 13 2.25 -13.86 -9.43
N PRO A 14 1.87 -14.82 -8.58
CA PRO A 14 1.21 -16.03 -9.02
C PRO A 14 -0.18 -15.74 -9.63
N VAL A 15 -0.86 -14.69 -9.16
CA VAL A 15 -2.15 -14.27 -9.72
C VAL A 15 -1.98 -13.77 -11.15
N PHE A 16 -0.97 -12.94 -11.43
CA PHE A 16 -0.65 -12.52 -12.80
C PHE A 16 -0.19 -13.68 -13.66
N ARG A 17 0.60 -14.62 -13.10
CA ARG A 17 0.99 -15.83 -13.83
C ARG A 17 -0.22 -16.62 -14.32
N LYS A 18 -1.19 -16.83 -13.42
CA LYS A 18 -2.45 -17.48 -13.74
C LYS A 18 -3.21 -16.72 -14.84
N MET A 19 -3.52 -15.44 -14.60
CA MET A 19 -4.30 -14.63 -15.53
C MET A 19 -3.66 -14.51 -16.94
N LEU A 20 -2.33 -14.41 -17.01
CA LEU A 20 -1.63 -14.09 -18.26
C LEU A 20 -1.17 -15.33 -19.03
N PHE A 21 -1.05 -16.50 -18.39
CA PHE A 21 -0.46 -17.69 -19.00
C PHE A 21 -1.32 -18.96 -18.92
N GLU A 22 -2.29 -19.10 -18.03
CA GLU A 22 -3.21 -20.26 -18.01
C GLU A 22 -4.19 -20.22 -19.18
N THR A 23 -4.58 -21.39 -19.70
CA THR A 23 -5.61 -21.51 -20.74
C THR A 23 -6.97 -21.03 -20.22
N ASP A 24 -7.79 -20.46 -21.11
CA ASP A 24 -9.18 -20.03 -20.84
C ASP A 24 -9.40 -18.77 -19.99
N MET A 25 -8.38 -17.90 -19.86
CA MET A 25 -8.52 -16.57 -19.25
C MET A 25 -8.62 -15.46 -20.31
N LEU A 26 -9.55 -14.51 -20.13
CA LEU A 26 -9.72 -13.35 -21.03
C LEU A 26 -8.49 -12.45 -21.03
N GLU A 27 -7.84 -12.33 -19.87
CA GLU A 27 -6.63 -11.54 -19.66
C GLU A 27 -5.46 -12.07 -20.49
N LYS A 28 -5.39 -13.39 -20.74
CA LYS A 28 -4.38 -13.99 -21.60
C LYS A 28 -4.54 -13.56 -23.06
N SER A 29 -5.76 -13.63 -23.59
CA SER A 29 -6.07 -13.30 -24.98
C SER A 29 -6.02 -11.80 -25.26
N THR A 30 -6.52 -10.98 -24.35
CA THR A 30 -6.58 -9.52 -24.51
C THR A 30 -5.31 -8.82 -24.04
N GLY A 31 -4.60 -9.39 -23.07
CA GLY A 31 -3.51 -8.71 -22.36
C GLY A 31 -3.98 -7.56 -21.47
N VAL A 32 -5.29 -7.43 -21.21
CA VAL A 32 -5.88 -6.36 -20.41
C VAL A 32 -6.34 -6.92 -19.08
N ILE A 33 -6.00 -6.24 -17.99
CA ILE A 33 -6.45 -6.57 -16.63
C ILE A 33 -7.21 -5.38 -16.08
N THR A 34 -8.44 -5.61 -15.64
CA THR A 34 -9.25 -4.59 -14.98
C THR A 34 -8.89 -4.51 -13.51
N VAL A 35 -8.67 -3.29 -13.02
CA VAL A 35 -8.32 -2.98 -11.62
C VAL A 35 -9.48 -2.21 -10.99
N PRO A 36 -9.77 -2.35 -9.68
CA PRO A 36 -10.84 -1.58 -9.02
C PRO A 36 -10.69 -0.08 -9.22
N LYS A 37 -11.83 0.62 -9.36
CA LYS A 37 -11.87 2.04 -9.72
C LYS A 37 -11.34 2.96 -8.63
N GLU A 38 -11.32 2.45 -7.39
CA GLU A 38 -10.88 3.13 -6.19
C GLU A 38 -9.35 3.22 -6.10
N ILE A 39 -8.63 2.46 -6.94
CA ILE A 39 -7.17 2.47 -6.98
C ILE A 39 -6.69 3.66 -7.83
N PRO A 40 -5.95 4.62 -7.26
CA PRO A 40 -5.40 5.73 -8.03
C PRO A 40 -4.45 5.25 -9.12
N SER A 41 -4.44 5.93 -10.27
CA SER A 41 -3.54 5.61 -11.38
C SER A 41 -2.06 5.69 -10.98
N GLU A 42 -1.71 6.58 -10.04
CA GLU A 42 -0.36 6.69 -9.48
C GLU A 42 0.05 5.44 -8.69
N ALA A 43 -0.85 4.91 -7.85
CA ALA A 43 -0.64 3.69 -7.08
C ALA A 43 -0.47 2.48 -8.00
N LEU A 44 -1.32 2.36 -9.03
CA LEU A 44 -1.21 1.30 -10.03
C LEU A 44 0.11 1.39 -10.81
N THR A 45 0.50 2.60 -11.22
CA THR A 45 1.77 2.83 -11.92
C THR A 45 2.96 2.45 -11.04
N THR A 46 2.91 2.83 -9.76
CA THR A 46 3.91 2.47 -8.76
C THR A 46 4.02 0.95 -8.61
N PHE A 47 2.90 0.28 -8.39
CA PHE A 47 2.84 -1.17 -8.23
C PHE A 47 3.47 -1.89 -9.44
N VAL A 48 3.06 -1.54 -10.66
CA VAL A 48 3.60 -2.17 -11.88
C VAL A 48 5.10 -1.94 -12.02
N LYS A 49 5.60 -0.72 -11.74
CA LYS A 49 7.03 -0.42 -11.76
C LYS A 49 7.81 -1.27 -10.75
N LEU A 50 7.28 -1.42 -9.54
CA LEU A 50 7.88 -2.27 -8.50
C LEU A 50 7.95 -3.73 -8.95
N CYS A 51 6.88 -4.29 -9.51
CA CYS A 51 6.87 -5.64 -10.06
C CYS A 51 7.90 -5.85 -11.18
N GLN A 52 8.24 -4.79 -11.91
CA GLN A 52 9.20 -4.82 -13.00
C GLN A 52 10.64 -4.49 -12.56
N ASN A 53 10.90 -4.40 -11.26
CA ASN A 53 12.19 -3.98 -10.69
C ASN A 53 12.66 -2.61 -11.22
N GLN A 54 11.73 -1.74 -11.61
CA GLN A 54 12.07 -0.37 -11.98
C GLN A 54 12.31 0.45 -10.70
N CYS A 55 13.48 1.10 -10.67
CA CYS A 55 14.18 1.61 -9.49
C CYS A 55 13.33 2.42 -8.49
N TYR A 56 13.68 2.27 -7.22
CA TYR A 56 13.03 2.91 -6.06
C TYR A 56 13.26 4.42 -5.94
N GLU A 57 14.26 4.96 -6.64
CA GLU A 57 14.76 6.33 -6.45
C GLU A 57 13.76 7.44 -6.82
N LYS A 58 12.66 7.10 -7.48
CA LYS A 58 11.58 8.06 -7.84
C LYS A 58 10.33 7.89 -7.00
N PHE A 59 10.35 7.04 -5.97
CA PHE A 59 9.22 7.00 -5.05
C PHE A 59 9.18 8.30 -4.26
N ASN A 60 8.04 8.98 -4.33
CA ASN A 60 7.73 9.99 -3.34
C ASN A 60 7.48 9.25 -2.02
N HIS A 61 8.55 8.95 -1.29
CA HIS A 61 8.51 8.25 -0.01
C HIS A 61 7.59 8.95 1.00
N ASN A 62 7.29 10.23 0.80
CA ASN A 62 6.43 10.99 1.69
C ASN A 62 4.92 10.75 1.47
N ASN A 63 4.51 10.03 0.41
CA ASN A 63 3.10 9.75 0.14
C ASN A 63 2.67 8.38 0.68
N ILE A 64 2.50 8.29 2.01
CA ILE A 64 2.05 7.06 2.70
C ILE A 64 0.68 6.59 2.16
N GLN A 65 -0.23 7.53 1.84
CA GLN A 65 -1.54 7.19 1.30
C GLN A 65 -1.42 6.39 -0.01
N ASN A 66 -0.58 6.84 -0.94
CA ASN A 66 -0.33 6.11 -2.18
C ASN A 66 0.29 4.74 -1.91
N LEU A 67 1.24 4.64 -0.97
CA LEU A 67 1.86 3.35 -0.60
C LEU A 67 0.86 2.37 0.02
N LEU A 68 -0.14 2.83 0.77
CA LEU A 68 -1.21 1.98 1.28
C LEU A 68 -2.10 1.42 0.15
N HIS A 69 -2.38 2.22 -0.89
CA HIS A 69 -3.05 1.70 -2.09
C HIS A 69 -2.19 0.67 -2.83
N VAL A 70 -0.88 0.89 -2.92
CA VAL A 70 0.05 -0.09 -3.51
C VAL A 70 0.04 -1.37 -2.68
N LEU A 71 0.10 -1.28 -1.35
CA LEU A 71 0.03 -2.42 -0.45
C LEU A 71 -1.27 -3.23 -0.67
N SER A 72 -2.41 -2.56 -0.89
CA SER A 72 -3.67 -3.24 -1.23
C SER A 72 -3.58 -4.05 -2.53
N LEU A 73 -2.88 -3.53 -3.55
CA LEU A 73 -2.63 -4.24 -4.80
C LEU A 73 -1.71 -5.44 -4.59
N THR A 74 -0.69 -5.31 -3.72
CA THR A 74 0.21 -6.43 -3.42
C THR A 74 -0.54 -7.60 -2.78
N HIS A 75 -1.52 -7.31 -1.93
CA HIS A 75 -2.37 -8.33 -1.34
C HIS A 75 -3.30 -8.97 -2.39
N MET A 76 -3.96 -8.15 -3.22
CA MET A 76 -4.88 -8.61 -4.26
C MET A 76 -4.19 -9.53 -5.28
N TYR A 77 -2.98 -9.16 -5.70
CA TYR A 77 -2.22 -9.88 -6.71
C TYR A 77 -1.14 -10.79 -6.09
N GLN A 78 -1.08 -10.94 -4.77
CA GLN A 78 -0.12 -11.80 -4.07
C GLN A 78 1.35 -11.54 -4.48
N ALA A 79 1.73 -10.26 -4.56
CA ALA A 79 3.09 -9.83 -4.91
C ALA A 79 3.90 -9.56 -3.64
N GLU A 80 4.38 -10.63 -2.98
CA GLU A 80 4.96 -10.55 -1.63
C GLU A 80 6.25 -9.71 -1.56
N ARG A 81 7.15 -9.79 -2.54
CA ARG A 81 8.36 -8.95 -2.50
C ARG A 81 7.99 -7.47 -2.60
N VAL A 82 7.03 -7.10 -3.45
CA VAL A 82 6.50 -5.72 -3.49
C VAL A 82 5.82 -5.33 -2.17
N LYS A 83 5.13 -6.26 -1.50
CA LYS A 83 4.55 -6.04 -0.17
C LYS A 83 5.63 -5.67 0.84
N ASP A 84 6.71 -6.45 0.91
CA ASP A 84 7.83 -6.22 1.83
C ASP A 84 8.48 -4.85 1.61
N ILE A 85 8.64 -4.46 0.34
CA ILE A 85 9.12 -3.13 -0.03
C ILE A 85 8.19 -2.05 0.49
N CYS A 86 6.89 -2.18 0.27
CA CYS A 86 5.91 -1.19 0.74
C CYS A 86 5.97 -1.04 2.26
N ILE A 87 6.06 -2.15 2.99
CA ILE A 87 6.21 -2.16 4.44
C ILE A 87 7.49 -1.43 4.86
N MET A 88 8.63 -1.80 4.28
CA MET A 88 9.93 -1.18 4.58
C MET A 88 9.89 0.33 4.35
N VAL A 89 9.34 0.78 3.22
CA VAL A 89 9.27 2.22 2.90
C VAL A 89 8.35 2.94 3.88
N ILE A 90 7.13 2.45 4.11
CA ILE A 90 6.18 3.04 5.08
C ILE A 90 6.83 3.14 6.46
N MET A 91 7.58 2.12 6.87
CA MET A 91 8.27 2.10 8.16
C MET A 91 9.51 3.02 8.21
N ALA A 92 10.07 3.43 7.08
CA ALA A 92 11.21 4.34 7.02
C ALA A 92 10.81 5.84 7.01
N VAL A 93 9.56 6.19 6.66
CA VAL A 93 9.12 7.59 6.58
C VAL A 93 9.15 8.28 7.93
N ASN A 94 9.66 9.51 8.01
CA ASN A 94 9.66 10.28 9.25
C ASN A 94 8.22 10.70 9.64
N ASN A 95 7.78 10.31 10.85
CA ASN A 95 6.38 10.38 11.27
C ASN A 95 5.92 11.75 11.80
N ARG A 96 6.79 12.76 11.89
CA ARG A 96 6.41 14.05 12.52
C ARG A 96 5.33 14.82 11.76
N SER A 97 5.13 14.53 10.48
CA SER A 97 4.12 15.14 9.62
C SER A 97 3.00 14.17 9.23
N MET A 98 2.93 13.00 9.88
CA MET A 98 1.83 12.06 9.65
C MET A 98 0.51 12.69 10.14
N GLU A 99 -0.55 12.55 9.36
CA GLU A 99 -1.90 12.98 9.75
C GLU A 99 -2.62 11.84 10.50
N ILE A 100 -3.57 12.18 11.37
CA ILE A 100 -4.32 11.16 12.14
C ILE A 100 -5.02 10.14 11.24
N GLU A 101 -5.55 10.57 10.08
CA GLU A 101 -6.16 9.67 9.10
C GLU A 101 -5.19 8.59 8.61
N ILE A 102 -3.91 8.92 8.45
CA ILE A 102 -2.89 7.97 8.01
C ILE A 102 -2.58 6.97 9.13
N ALA A 103 -2.50 7.43 10.37
CA ALA A 103 -2.30 6.55 11.52
C ALA A 103 -3.45 5.54 11.67
N VAL A 104 -4.69 5.97 11.44
CA VAL A 104 -5.87 5.10 11.43
C VAL A 104 -5.82 4.10 10.28
N LYS A 105 -5.46 4.54 9.07
CA LYS A 105 -5.31 3.62 7.93
C LYS A 105 -4.19 2.60 8.17
N LEU A 106 -3.12 2.96 8.87
CA LEU A 106 -2.07 2.03 9.29
C LEU A 106 -2.60 0.99 10.29
N LEU A 107 -3.41 1.39 11.28
CA LEU A 107 -4.06 0.44 12.20
C LEU A 107 -4.94 -0.56 11.45
N SER A 108 -5.77 -0.08 10.52
CA SER A 108 -6.64 -0.94 9.69
C SER A 108 -5.81 -1.89 8.81
N ALA A 109 -4.76 -1.37 8.17
CA ALA A 109 -3.83 -2.15 7.35
C ALA A 109 -3.07 -3.21 8.17
N ALA A 110 -2.73 -2.92 9.43
CA ALA A 110 -2.06 -3.85 10.32
C ALA A 110 -2.88 -5.14 10.52
N GLY A 111 -4.19 -4.99 10.71
CA GLY A 111 -5.10 -6.13 10.84
C GLY A 111 -5.35 -6.83 9.49
N LEU A 112 -5.68 -6.05 8.46
CA LEU A 112 -6.08 -6.58 7.15
C LEU A 112 -4.96 -7.36 6.45
N TYR A 113 -3.72 -6.89 6.56
CA TYR A 113 -2.57 -7.48 5.87
C TYR A 113 -1.63 -8.25 6.80
N ASN A 114 -2.01 -8.39 8.08
CA ASN A 114 -1.23 -9.02 9.14
C ASN A 114 0.18 -8.43 9.28
N ILE A 115 0.25 -7.11 9.52
CA ILE A 115 1.51 -6.35 9.69
C ILE A 115 1.49 -5.71 11.09
N PRO A 116 1.86 -6.43 12.16
CA PRO A 116 1.78 -5.94 13.54
C PRO A 116 2.56 -4.65 13.77
N ASP A 117 3.67 -4.46 13.07
CA ASP A 117 4.53 -3.28 13.20
C ASP A 117 3.81 -1.98 12.83
N PHE A 118 2.82 -2.02 11.94
CA PHE A 118 2.00 -0.85 11.63
C PHE A 118 1.15 -0.43 12.83
N ARG A 119 0.71 -1.40 13.65
CA ARG A 119 -0.03 -1.12 14.88
C ARG A 119 0.86 -0.41 15.90
N VAL A 120 2.07 -0.94 16.11
CA VAL A 120 3.06 -0.33 17.00
C VAL A 120 3.36 1.10 16.55
N ARG A 121 3.68 1.28 15.27
CA ARG A 121 3.99 2.60 14.70
C ARG A 121 2.86 3.61 14.88
N ALA A 122 1.62 3.22 14.57
CA ALA A 122 0.48 4.11 14.69
C ALA A 122 0.22 4.54 16.14
N PHE A 123 0.35 3.61 17.09
CA PHE A 123 0.20 3.92 18.51
C PHE A 123 1.32 4.81 19.06
N GLU A 124 2.57 4.55 18.68
CA GLU A 124 3.70 5.40 19.06
C GLU A 124 3.50 6.83 18.55
N TRP A 125 3.05 6.98 17.31
CA TRP A 125 2.73 8.30 16.75
C TRP A 125 1.59 8.99 17.50
N MET A 126 0.48 8.29 17.79
CA MET A 126 -0.65 8.87 18.53
C MET A 126 -0.27 9.28 19.95
N LYS A 127 0.54 8.45 20.63
CA LYS A 127 1.08 8.76 21.96
C LYS A 127 1.87 10.06 21.90
N TRP A 128 2.86 10.15 21.00
CA TRP A 128 3.65 11.36 20.82
C TRP A 128 2.78 12.59 20.49
N ARG A 129 1.81 12.44 19.58
CA ARG A 129 0.89 13.52 19.19
C ARG A 129 0.08 14.04 20.38
N SER A 130 -0.36 13.14 21.27
CA SER A 130 -1.12 13.46 22.48
C SER A 130 -0.32 14.19 23.57
N GLU A 131 1.00 14.26 23.45
CA GLU A 131 1.87 15.03 24.35
C GLU A 131 1.81 16.54 24.05
N THR A 132 1.28 16.94 22.89
CA THR A 132 1.04 18.35 22.53
C THR A 132 -0.41 18.75 22.83
N PRO A 133 -0.69 19.97 23.32
CA PRO A 133 -2.07 20.40 23.60
C PRO A 133 -3.01 20.27 22.39
N GLN A 134 -2.57 20.73 21.21
CA GLN A 134 -3.35 20.64 19.97
C GLN A 134 -3.55 19.19 19.51
N GLY A 135 -2.50 18.36 19.57
CA GLY A 135 -2.58 16.96 19.15
C GLY A 135 -3.39 16.10 20.12
N LYS A 136 -3.45 16.46 21.41
CA LYS A 136 -4.30 15.79 22.39
C LYS A 136 -5.77 15.93 22.04
N ASP A 137 -6.22 17.14 21.70
CA ASP A 137 -7.63 17.38 21.33
C ASP A 137 -8.00 16.63 20.05
N GLU A 138 -7.11 16.64 19.05
CA GLU A 138 -7.25 15.90 17.78
C GLU A 138 -7.42 14.38 18.02
N VAL A 139 -6.56 13.78 18.85
CA VAL A 139 -6.63 12.35 19.17
C VAL A 139 -7.89 12.03 19.99
N LEU A 140 -8.27 12.88 20.95
CA LEU A 140 -9.47 12.67 21.76
C LEU A 140 -10.76 12.78 20.94
N GLU A 141 -10.84 13.73 20.02
CA GLU A 141 -11.98 13.87 19.11
C GLU A 141 -12.12 12.64 18.22
N PHE A 142 -11.01 12.14 17.67
CA PHE A 142 -11.00 10.90 16.92
C PHE A 142 -11.49 9.71 17.76
N LEU A 143 -10.95 9.51 18.97
CA LEU A 143 -11.37 8.38 19.82
C LEU A 143 -12.85 8.43 20.20
N LYS A 144 -13.44 9.62 20.31
CA LYS A 144 -14.88 9.80 20.58
C LYS A 144 -15.78 9.46 19.39
N THR A 145 -15.29 9.68 18.16
CA THR A 145 -16.06 9.39 16.94
C THR A 145 -15.90 7.96 16.46
N ALA A 146 -14.85 7.27 16.89
CA ALA A 146 -14.55 5.88 16.56
C ALA A 146 -15.19 4.83 17.52
N ALA A 147 -15.77 5.28 18.64
CA ALA A 147 -16.45 4.43 19.64
C ALA A 147 -17.96 4.41 19.43
#